data_AF-A0A6P8W156-F1
#
_entry.id   AF-A0A6P8W156-F1
#
_cell.length_a   1.000
_cell.length_b   1.000
_cell.length_c   1.000
_cell.angle_alpha   90.00
_cell.angle_beta   90.00
_cell.angle_gamma   90.00
#
_symmetry.space_group_name_H-M   'P 1'
#
loop_
_entity.id
_entity.type
_entity.pdbx_description
1 polymer ?
#
loop_
_entity_poly.entity_id
_entity_poly.type
_entity_poly.pdbx_seq_one_letter_code
_entity_poly.pdbx_strand_id
1 'polypeptide(L)'
;MTTGRKQTITVRKKKMQKRLLSDTLKNLHRKFGSGNSDNVSYCLFCACRPFWVVAPTDADRATCQCKTHENLQFMADTLYSHGIVVSKNIEEMVDRTVCATEMKACAYGDCVECRLTTHPTLKSATEEIVQVVQWSTERTAIWAHLEPVLEMVKTKCPKVERLHFYSDGPATQYKQKGNFYFLSTEPFRLGFKELTWNFFEASHGKGAPDGIGGTLKRSADRIVRLGEDVPDAITLFKKLKRLESTVELFFVSEEEVEAKTEVPALTPIKGTMRMHQVISVLPGHIKYRDISCFCQRQDGPLDCACFDLKVATVNGVPVTPPNQNEENPWRPAAVDSTHIGGWCVIKYDDDVYPGIIMDVEGDSIQVKCMHRNGVNKYFWPRPREDVSWYAEEQLLCLIPEPKALNKRSVQLEKLTWKYLENNFM
;
A
#
# COMPACT_ATOMS: atom_id res chain seq x y z
N MET A 1 9.24 11.74 -25.40
CA MET A 1 8.87 10.53 -26.19
C MET A 1 10.12 9.72 -26.47
N THR A 2 10.17 8.46 -26.05
CA THR A 2 11.33 7.59 -26.32
C THR A 2 10.84 6.24 -26.83
N THR A 3 11.55 5.67 -27.79
CA THR A 3 11.22 4.36 -28.37
C THR A 3 11.77 3.22 -27.51
N GLY A 4 10.98 2.19 -27.25
CA GLY A 4 11.43 1.01 -26.52
C GLY A 4 12.53 0.24 -27.26
N ARG A 5 13.37 -0.52 -26.52
CA ARG A 5 14.47 -1.33 -27.09
C ARG A 5 14.00 -2.35 -28.14
N LYS A 6 12.74 -2.77 -28.07
CA LYS A 6 12.13 -3.75 -28.99
C LYS A 6 11.47 -3.12 -30.22
N GLN A 7 11.30 -1.80 -30.27
CA GLN A 7 10.74 -1.10 -31.43
C GLN A 7 11.83 -0.90 -32.49
N THR A 8 11.71 -1.61 -33.61
CA THR A 8 12.75 -1.65 -34.66
C THR A 8 12.15 -1.47 -36.05
N ILE A 9 12.92 -0.90 -36.97
CA ILE A 9 12.58 -0.76 -38.39
C ILE A 9 13.62 -1.56 -39.19
N THR A 10 13.16 -2.37 -40.13
CA THR A 10 14.02 -3.17 -41.01
C THR A 10 13.81 -2.74 -42.45
N VAL A 11 14.88 -2.28 -43.11
CA VAL A 11 14.89 -1.94 -44.53
C VAL A 11 16.10 -2.61 -45.18
N ARG A 12 15.92 -3.26 -46.33
CA ARG A 12 16.99 -3.97 -47.07
C ARG A 12 17.81 -4.92 -46.18
N LYS A 13 17.13 -5.73 -45.36
CA LYS A 13 17.73 -6.68 -44.39
C LYS A 13 18.57 -6.05 -43.27
N LYS A 14 18.62 -4.71 -43.16
CA LYS A 14 19.28 -4.00 -42.06
C LYS A 14 18.23 -3.61 -41.01
N LYS A 15 18.32 -4.21 -39.82
CA LYS A 15 17.43 -3.94 -38.68
C LYS A 15 18.07 -2.89 -37.78
N MET A 16 17.33 -1.82 -37.50
CA MET A 16 17.79 -0.70 -36.66
C MET A 16 16.72 -0.36 -35.62
N GLN A 17 17.13 0.16 -34.46
CA GLN A 17 16.17 0.66 -33.48
C GLN A 17 15.42 1.88 -34.05
N LYS A 18 14.09 1.88 -33.95
CA LYS A 18 13.25 3.02 -34.32
C LYS A 18 13.70 4.23 -33.49
N ARG A 19 13.83 5.41 -34.09
CA ARG A 19 14.02 6.69 -33.40
C ARG A 19 12.98 7.69 -33.89
N LEU A 20 12.52 8.56 -32.99
CA LEU A 20 11.51 9.57 -33.32
C LEU A 20 12.17 10.93 -33.53
N LEU A 21 11.68 11.68 -34.51
CA LEU A 21 12.02 13.08 -34.68
C LEU A 21 11.52 13.89 -33.47
N SER A 22 12.40 14.72 -32.90
CA SER A 22 12.07 15.61 -31.78
C SER A 22 11.38 16.91 -32.22
N ASP A 23 11.45 17.25 -33.50
CA ASP A 23 10.92 18.49 -34.08
C ASP A 23 10.61 18.26 -35.57
N THR A 24 9.98 19.24 -36.23
CA THR A 24 9.72 19.18 -37.67
C THR A 24 11.01 19.19 -38.48
N LEU A 25 11.05 18.49 -39.62
CA LEU A 25 12.23 18.47 -40.49
C LEU A 25 12.67 19.88 -40.94
N LYS A 26 11.72 20.81 -41.10
CA LYS A 26 12.01 22.21 -41.45
C LYS A 26 12.75 22.93 -40.33
N ASN A 27 12.33 22.75 -39.07
CA ASN A 27 13.01 23.34 -37.92
C ASN A 27 14.37 22.70 -37.67
N LEU A 28 14.47 21.38 -37.83
CA LEU A 28 15.75 20.65 -37.72
C LEU A 28 16.74 21.10 -38.80
N HIS A 29 16.29 21.32 -40.04
CA HIS A 29 17.13 21.86 -41.11
C HIS A 29 17.62 23.27 -40.80
N ARG A 30 16.75 24.15 -40.29
CA ARG A 30 17.13 25.50 -39.84
C ARG A 30 18.19 25.45 -38.73
N LYS A 31 17.98 24.60 -37.72
CA LYS A 31 18.93 24.38 -36.61
C LYS A 31 20.27 23.82 -37.11
N PHE A 32 20.22 22.88 -38.06
CA PHE A 32 21.42 22.31 -38.69
C PHE A 32 22.23 23.38 -39.43
N GLY A 33 21.56 24.25 -40.20
CA GLY A 33 22.20 25.34 -40.92
C GLY A 33 22.74 26.47 -40.03
N SER A 34 22.14 26.70 -38.84
CA SER A 34 22.68 27.67 -37.88
C SER A 34 23.91 27.17 -37.12
N GLY A 35 24.10 25.85 -37.03
CA GLY A 35 25.18 25.23 -36.25
C GLY A 35 26.32 24.62 -37.08
N ASN A 36 26.20 24.61 -38.41
CA ASN A 36 27.23 24.09 -39.32
C ASN A 36 27.50 25.10 -40.44
N SER A 37 28.75 25.12 -40.91
CA SER A 37 29.21 25.99 -42.00
C SER A 37 28.80 25.51 -43.39
N ASP A 38 28.28 24.28 -43.52
CA ASP A 38 27.89 23.69 -44.79
C ASP A 38 26.44 24.02 -45.17
N ASN A 39 26.27 24.68 -46.31
CA ASN A 39 24.95 24.99 -46.87
C ASN A 39 24.30 23.77 -47.52
N VAL A 40 23.61 22.95 -46.71
CA VAL A 40 22.81 21.82 -47.19
C VAL A 40 21.39 22.29 -47.51
N SER A 41 20.87 21.95 -48.69
CA SER A 41 19.48 22.28 -49.06
C SER A 41 18.47 21.46 -48.24
N TYR A 42 17.25 21.97 -48.04
CA TYR A 42 16.20 21.26 -47.30
C TYR A 42 15.89 19.87 -47.91
N CYS A 43 15.91 19.76 -49.24
CA CYS A 43 15.68 18.50 -49.93
C CYS A 43 16.80 17.48 -49.66
N LEU A 44 18.06 17.91 -49.73
CA LEU A 44 19.20 17.04 -49.44
C LEU A 44 19.22 16.62 -47.96
N PHE A 45 18.91 17.54 -47.05
CA PHE A 45 18.77 17.26 -45.62
C PHE A 45 17.72 16.17 -45.35
N CYS A 46 16.54 16.27 -45.99
CA CYS A 46 15.50 15.25 -45.89
C CYS A 46 15.91 13.90 -46.48
N ALA A 47 16.66 13.90 -47.58
CA ALA A 47 17.15 12.67 -48.24
C ALA A 47 18.21 11.93 -47.40
N CYS A 48 19.05 12.67 -46.67
CA CYS A 48 20.06 12.12 -45.77
C CYS A 48 19.49 11.54 -44.48
N ARG A 49 18.19 11.70 -44.21
CA ARG A 49 17.54 11.15 -43.02
C ARG A 49 17.64 9.61 -43.01
N PRO A 50 18.22 9.00 -41.96
CA PRO A 50 18.27 7.56 -41.86
C PRO A 50 16.87 6.95 -41.81
N PHE A 51 16.68 5.79 -42.47
CA PHE A 51 15.36 5.15 -42.60
C PHE A 51 14.72 4.76 -41.27
N TRP A 52 15.51 4.62 -40.20
CA TRP A 52 15.05 4.27 -38.86
C TRP A 52 14.66 5.48 -38.01
N VAL A 53 14.78 6.71 -38.54
CA VAL A 53 14.35 7.95 -37.91
C VAL A 53 13.04 8.40 -38.54
N VAL A 54 11.94 8.34 -37.79
CA VAL A 54 10.59 8.59 -38.30
C VAL A 54 9.86 9.67 -37.51
N ALA A 55 8.82 10.26 -38.11
CA ALA A 55 7.95 11.18 -37.38
C ALA A 55 7.14 10.40 -36.32
N PRO A 56 6.85 11.00 -35.15
CA PRO A 56 5.99 10.38 -34.15
C PRO A 56 4.56 10.25 -34.68
N THR A 57 3.97 9.07 -34.50
CA THR A 57 2.55 8.80 -34.73
C THR A 57 1.74 8.99 -33.44
N ASP A 58 0.41 9.03 -33.51
CA ASP A 58 -0.44 9.18 -32.31
C ASP A 58 -0.24 8.03 -31.30
N ALA A 59 0.05 6.81 -31.79
CA ALA A 59 0.41 5.68 -30.93
C ALA A 59 1.80 5.83 -30.27
N ASP A 60 2.71 6.62 -30.86
CA ASP A 60 4.01 6.96 -30.26
C ASP A 60 3.88 8.08 -29.21
N ARG A 61 2.76 8.81 -29.22
CA ARG A 61 2.37 9.81 -28.20
C ARG A 61 1.65 9.15 -27.03
N ALA A 62 2.09 7.98 -26.60
CA ALA A 62 1.69 7.42 -25.32
C ALA A 62 2.29 8.25 -24.18
N THR A 63 1.73 9.44 -23.94
CA THR A 63 1.90 10.15 -22.67
C THR A 63 1.19 9.32 -21.60
N CYS A 64 1.85 9.07 -20.48
CA CYS A 64 1.22 8.35 -19.37
C CYS A 64 0.16 9.28 -18.78
N GLN A 65 -1.12 9.06 -19.09
CA GLN A 65 -2.26 9.59 -18.32
C GLN A 65 -2.55 8.71 -17.09
N CYS A 66 -1.53 8.02 -16.59
CA CYS A 66 -1.68 7.21 -15.39
C CYS A 66 -1.88 8.14 -14.20
N LYS A 67 -2.69 7.69 -13.23
CA LYS A 67 -2.96 8.40 -11.98
C LYS A 67 -1.70 9.03 -11.36
N THR A 68 -0.55 8.37 -11.47
CA THR A 68 0.71 8.85 -10.91
C THR A 68 1.24 10.13 -11.57
N HIS A 69 1.13 10.27 -12.89
CA HIS A 69 1.57 11.47 -13.59
C HIS A 69 0.54 12.61 -13.50
N GLU A 70 -0.76 12.30 -13.60
CA GLU A 70 -1.83 13.30 -13.42
C GLU A 70 -1.87 13.83 -11.97
N ASN A 71 -1.68 12.96 -10.97
CA ASN A 71 -1.65 13.36 -9.57
C ASN A 71 -0.51 14.35 -9.28
N LEU A 72 0.65 14.21 -9.93
CA LEU A 72 1.74 15.17 -9.77
C LEU A 72 1.35 16.56 -10.28
N GLN A 73 0.67 16.64 -11.42
CA GLN A 73 0.17 17.91 -11.94
C GLN A 73 -0.92 18.51 -11.04
N PHE A 74 -1.85 17.71 -10.54
CA PHE A 74 -2.86 18.19 -9.58
C PHE A 74 -2.23 18.73 -8.30
N MET A 75 -1.22 18.05 -7.75
CA MET A 75 -0.48 18.55 -6.59
C MET A 75 0.20 19.88 -6.91
N ALA A 76 0.86 20.02 -8.06
CA ALA A 76 1.50 21.28 -8.47
C ALA A 76 0.47 22.42 -8.63
N ASP A 77 -0.69 22.13 -9.23
CA ASP A 77 -1.77 23.10 -9.40
C ASP A 77 -2.33 23.57 -8.05
N THR A 78 -2.55 22.66 -7.10
CA THR A 78 -3.01 22.97 -5.74
C THR A 78 -1.95 23.78 -4.98
N LEU A 79 -0.69 23.36 -4.99
CA LEU A 79 0.38 24.10 -4.31
C LEU A 79 0.51 25.53 -4.85
N TYR A 80 0.34 25.71 -6.17
CA TYR A 80 0.34 27.02 -6.80
C TYR A 80 -0.89 27.84 -6.42
N SER A 81 -2.10 27.26 -6.45
CA SER A 81 -3.33 27.97 -6.08
C SER A 81 -3.33 28.41 -4.62
N HIS A 82 -2.70 27.64 -3.74
CA HIS A 82 -2.51 28.02 -2.34
C HIS A 82 -1.37 29.03 -2.13
N GLY A 83 -0.60 29.36 -3.18
CA GLY A 83 0.54 30.29 -3.09
C GLY A 83 1.68 29.71 -2.26
N ILE A 84 1.91 28.40 -2.32
CA ILE A 84 3.03 27.72 -1.68
C ILE A 84 4.23 27.71 -2.63
N VAL A 85 3.99 27.40 -3.92
CA VAL A 85 5.01 27.38 -4.97
C VAL A 85 4.78 28.48 -6.01
N VAL A 86 5.86 28.92 -6.65
CA VAL A 86 5.87 30.04 -7.60
C VAL A 86 5.33 29.66 -8.98
N SER A 87 5.34 28.36 -9.30
CA SER A 87 4.88 27.84 -10.59
C SER A 87 4.20 26.50 -10.42
N LYS A 88 3.18 26.25 -11.24
CA LYS A 88 2.54 24.94 -11.42
C LYS A 88 3.14 24.13 -12.58
N ASN A 89 4.13 24.71 -13.27
CA ASN A 89 4.87 24.02 -14.32
C ASN A 89 5.89 23.08 -13.67
N ILE A 90 5.72 21.77 -13.90
CA ILE A 90 6.56 20.74 -13.25
C ILE A 90 8.02 20.86 -13.71
N GLU A 91 8.27 21.18 -14.99
CA GLU A 91 9.64 21.35 -15.48
C GLU A 91 10.37 22.50 -14.77
N GLU A 92 9.71 23.65 -14.59
CA GLU A 92 10.26 24.78 -13.83
C GLU A 92 10.48 24.44 -12.35
N MET A 93 9.59 23.62 -11.76
CA MET A 93 9.76 23.14 -10.39
C MET A 93 10.98 22.23 -10.26
N VAL A 94 11.20 21.35 -11.24
CA VAL A 94 12.38 20.47 -11.30
C VAL A 94 13.64 21.32 -11.46
N ASP A 95 13.69 22.25 -12.41
CA ASP A 95 14.85 23.13 -12.63
C ASP A 95 15.23 23.94 -11.39
N ARG A 96 14.27 24.25 -10.52
CA ARG A 96 14.51 24.94 -9.25
C ARG A 96 14.97 23.99 -8.14
N THR A 97 14.55 22.74 -8.14
CA THR A 97 14.79 21.78 -7.04
C THR A 97 16.06 20.97 -7.21
N VAL A 98 16.61 20.86 -8.41
CA VAL A 98 17.85 20.11 -8.67
C VAL A 98 18.95 21.00 -9.23
N CYS A 99 20.21 20.67 -8.93
CA CYS A 99 21.36 21.40 -9.48
C CYS A 99 21.44 21.29 -11.02
N ALA A 100 21.10 20.11 -11.55
CA ALA A 100 21.13 19.81 -12.98
C ALA A 100 20.19 18.63 -13.27
N THR A 101 19.29 18.79 -14.22
CA THR A 101 18.24 17.80 -14.53
C THR A 101 18.79 16.58 -15.27
N GLU A 102 19.90 16.75 -15.97
CA GLU A 102 20.65 15.71 -16.66
C GLU A 102 21.52 14.87 -15.71
N MET A 103 21.76 15.34 -14.48
CA MET A 103 22.54 14.59 -13.49
C MET A 103 21.65 13.59 -12.76
N LYS A 104 21.92 12.30 -13.00
CA LYS A 104 21.19 11.19 -12.35
C LYS A 104 21.15 11.33 -10.83
N ALA A 105 22.26 11.70 -10.19
CA ALA A 105 22.30 11.85 -8.73
C ALA A 105 21.31 12.91 -8.22
N CYS A 106 21.10 14.00 -8.97
CA CYS A 106 20.13 15.03 -8.60
C CYS A 106 18.70 14.55 -8.85
N ALA A 107 18.42 13.95 -10.01
CA ALA A 107 17.10 13.43 -10.35
C ALA A 107 16.60 12.31 -9.39
N TYR A 108 17.52 11.61 -8.73
CA TYR A 108 17.22 10.55 -7.77
C TYR A 108 17.30 10.99 -6.30
N GLY A 109 17.64 12.26 -6.02
CA GLY A 109 17.74 12.79 -4.65
C GLY A 109 19.01 12.37 -3.89
N ASP A 110 20.01 11.84 -4.58
CA ASP A 110 21.30 11.39 -4.01
C ASP A 110 22.35 12.50 -3.97
N CYS A 111 22.10 13.63 -4.64
CA CYS A 111 23.02 14.76 -4.68
C CYS A 111 23.07 15.49 -3.34
N VAL A 112 24.25 15.55 -2.71
CA VAL A 112 24.44 16.23 -1.41
C VAL A 112 24.10 17.72 -1.42
N GLU A 113 24.23 18.39 -2.56
CA GLU A 113 23.97 19.83 -2.71
C GLU A 113 22.47 20.13 -2.79
N CYS A 114 21.73 19.51 -3.72
CA CYS A 114 20.29 19.77 -3.89
C CYS A 114 19.37 18.86 -3.07
N ARG A 115 19.89 17.86 -2.35
CA ARG A 115 19.06 17.05 -1.45
C ARG A 115 18.48 17.88 -0.30
N LEU A 116 19.19 18.94 0.10
CA LEU A 116 18.80 19.82 1.21
C LEU A 116 18.29 21.18 0.73
N THR A 117 18.14 21.41 -0.58
CA THR A 117 17.59 22.68 -1.06
C THR A 117 16.13 22.79 -0.66
N THR A 118 15.85 23.71 0.26
CA THR A 118 14.51 24.14 0.63
C THR A 118 14.15 25.38 -0.17
N HIS A 119 12.98 25.37 -0.80
CA HIS A 119 12.45 26.57 -1.46
C HIS A 119 11.62 27.36 -0.45
N PRO A 120 11.83 28.69 -0.36
CA PRO A 120 10.98 29.53 0.47
C PRO A 120 9.54 29.45 -0.06
N THR A 121 8.60 29.12 0.82
CA THR A 121 7.18 29.15 0.50
C THR A 121 6.74 30.59 0.27
N LEU A 122 5.92 30.82 -0.76
CA LEU A 122 5.42 32.17 -1.07
C LEU A 122 4.50 32.75 0.01
N LYS A 123 3.96 31.90 0.89
CA LYS A 123 3.22 32.29 2.10
C LYS A 123 3.96 31.83 3.36
N SER A 124 3.88 32.66 4.40
CA SER A 124 4.19 32.28 5.77
C SER A 124 3.23 31.19 6.25
N ALA A 125 3.69 30.28 7.10
CA ALA A 125 2.84 29.27 7.72
C ALA A 125 1.66 29.97 8.43
N THR A 126 0.44 29.63 8.03
CA THR A 126 -0.78 30.06 8.73
C THR A 126 -1.09 29.03 9.82
N GLU A 127 -1.59 29.47 10.98
CA GLU A 127 -2.13 28.59 12.04
C GLU A 127 -3.50 28.01 11.65
N GLU A 128 -3.76 27.82 10.35
CA GLU A 128 -5.02 27.26 9.87
C GLU A 128 -5.06 25.76 10.14
N ILE A 129 -6.11 25.33 10.83
CA ILE A 129 -6.42 23.91 11.01
C ILE A 129 -6.84 23.35 9.66
N VAL A 130 -6.01 22.47 9.08
CA VAL A 130 -6.31 21.80 7.81
C VAL A 130 -6.77 20.37 8.10
N GLN A 131 -7.93 19.97 7.56
CA GLN A 131 -8.38 18.58 7.61
C GLN A 131 -7.83 17.82 6.40
N VAL A 132 -7.08 16.75 6.66
CA VAL A 132 -6.63 15.80 5.64
C VAL A 132 -7.51 14.56 5.71
N VAL A 133 -8.16 14.24 4.59
CA VAL A 133 -8.93 13.00 4.43
C VAL A 133 -8.12 12.06 3.56
N GLN A 134 -7.77 10.88 4.09
CA GLN A 134 -7.04 9.85 3.37
C GLN A 134 -7.96 8.68 3.07
N TRP A 135 -7.91 8.18 1.83
CA TRP A 135 -8.53 6.91 1.48
C TRP A 135 -7.81 5.75 2.20
N SER A 136 -8.48 5.15 3.17
CA SER A 136 -8.05 3.89 3.81
C SER A 136 -8.58 2.70 3.02
N THR A 137 -7.82 1.61 2.98
CA THR A 137 -8.32 0.34 2.46
C THR A 137 -8.81 -0.50 3.63
N GLU A 138 -10.13 -0.64 3.75
CA GLU A 138 -10.72 -1.49 4.78
C GLU A 138 -10.55 -2.97 4.46
N ARG A 139 -9.88 -3.69 5.34
CA ARG A 139 -9.52 -5.11 5.14
C ARG A 139 -10.76 -6.02 5.12
N THR A 140 -11.81 -5.60 5.82
CA THR A 140 -13.11 -6.27 5.92
C THR A 140 -13.94 -6.16 4.63
N ALA A 141 -13.69 -5.14 3.82
CA ALA A 141 -14.49 -4.85 2.63
C ALA A 141 -14.54 -6.02 1.64
N ILE A 142 -13.44 -6.75 1.44
CA ILE A 142 -13.39 -7.90 0.52
C ILE A 142 -14.44 -8.93 0.90
N TRP A 143 -14.53 -9.27 2.19
CA TRP A 143 -15.42 -10.33 2.66
C TRP A 143 -16.87 -9.86 2.80
N ALA A 144 -17.10 -8.59 3.11
CA ALA A 144 -18.44 -7.98 2.98
C ALA A 144 -18.98 -8.09 1.55
N HIS A 145 -18.13 -7.84 0.53
CA HIS A 145 -18.54 -7.95 -0.87
C HIS A 145 -18.66 -9.39 -1.38
N LEU A 146 -17.96 -10.34 -0.77
CA LEU A 146 -18.07 -11.77 -1.13
C LEU A 146 -19.29 -12.44 -0.50
N GLU A 147 -19.72 -12.03 0.68
CA GLU A 147 -20.78 -12.70 1.43
C GLU A 147 -22.08 -12.89 0.64
N PRO A 148 -22.69 -11.87 -0.02
CA PRO A 148 -23.91 -12.07 -0.81
C PRO A 148 -23.73 -13.08 -1.94
N VAL A 149 -22.53 -13.15 -2.51
CA VAL A 149 -22.19 -14.12 -3.57
C VAL A 149 -22.12 -15.54 -2.99
N LEU A 150 -21.50 -15.70 -1.82
CA LEU A 150 -21.38 -16.99 -1.14
C LEU A 150 -22.74 -17.51 -0.66
N GLU A 151 -23.58 -16.63 -0.11
CA GLU A 151 -24.96 -16.93 0.26
C GLU A 151 -25.76 -17.37 -0.96
N MET A 152 -25.70 -16.61 -2.06
CA MET A 152 -26.36 -16.98 -3.31
C MET A 152 -25.91 -18.36 -3.80
N VAL A 153 -24.61 -18.66 -3.75
CA VAL A 153 -24.08 -19.98 -4.15
C VAL A 153 -24.67 -21.07 -3.25
N LYS A 154 -24.76 -20.86 -1.94
CA LYS A 154 -25.36 -21.83 -1.02
C LYS A 154 -26.86 -22.00 -1.23
N THR A 155 -27.59 -20.92 -1.50
CA THR A 155 -29.02 -20.99 -1.79
C THR A 155 -29.30 -21.72 -3.12
N LYS A 156 -28.57 -21.36 -4.20
CA LYS A 156 -28.78 -21.95 -5.53
C LYS A 156 -28.18 -23.35 -5.65
N CYS A 157 -27.13 -23.66 -4.90
CA CYS A 157 -26.37 -24.92 -5.00
C CYS A 157 -26.01 -25.47 -3.60
N PRO A 158 -26.98 -25.93 -2.80
CA PRO A 158 -26.76 -26.30 -1.39
C PRO A 158 -25.80 -27.47 -1.18
N LYS A 159 -25.63 -28.32 -2.20
CA LYS A 159 -24.71 -29.47 -2.18
C LYS A 159 -23.24 -29.09 -2.40
N VAL A 160 -22.94 -27.83 -2.74
CA VAL A 160 -21.56 -27.38 -2.95
C VAL A 160 -20.88 -27.24 -1.60
N GLU A 161 -19.86 -28.05 -1.36
CA GLU A 161 -19.08 -28.03 -0.11
C GLU A 161 -17.67 -27.46 -0.30
N ARG A 162 -17.20 -27.35 -1.54
CA ARG A 162 -15.84 -26.91 -1.87
C ARG A 162 -15.85 -25.59 -2.63
N LEU A 163 -14.94 -24.70 -2.27
CA LEU A 163 -14.81 -23.38 -2.88
C LEU A 163 -13.38 -23.13 -3.35
N HIS A 164 -13.25 -22.69 -4.59
CA HIS A 164 -11.97 -22.38 -5.22
C HIS A 164 -11.95 -20.92 -5.66
N PHE A 165 -11.17 -20.10 -4.98
CA PHE A 165 -10.90 -18.71 -5.34
C PHE A 165 -9.70 -18.64 -6.29
N TYR A 166 -9.79 -17.71 -7.25
CA TYR A 166 -8.74 -17.38 -8.19
C TYR A 166 -8.64 -15.86 -8.29
N SER A 167 -7.48 -15.30 -7.95
CA SER A 167 -7.25 -13.84 -8.02
C SER A 167 -5.78 -13.54 -8.29
N ASP A 168 -5.48 -12.27 -8.56
CA ASP A 168 -4.11 -11.77 -8.41
C ASP A 168 -3.72 -11.70 -6.93
N GLY A 169 -2.46 -11.36 -6.65
CA GLY A 169 -1.90 -11.37 -5.28
C GLY A 169 -1.43 -10.03 -4.70
N PRO A 170 -2.11 -8.87 -4.87
CA PRO A 170 -1.75 -7.65 -4.17
C PRO A 170 -1.75 -7.85 -2.65
N ALA A 171 -0.67 -7.43 -2.00
CA ALA A 171 -0.47 -7.57 -0.56
C ALA A 171 -1.45 -6.71 0.27
N THR A 172 -2.01 -5.65 -0.32
CA THR A 172 -3.01 -4.80 0.34
C THR A 172 -4.39 -5.44 0.43
N GLN A 173 -4.64 -6.51 -0.33
CA GLN A 173 -5.97 -7.13 -0.45
C GLN A 173 -5.91 -8.63 -0.14
N TYR A 174 -5.35 -9.43 -1.05
CA TYR A 174 -5.54 -10.89 -1.04
C TYR A 174 -4.37 -11.67 -0.42
N LYS A 175 -3.11 -11.29 -0.68
CA LYS A 175 -1.91 -11.96 -0.14
C LYS A 175 -1.49 -11.35 1.22
N GLN A 176 -2.35 -11.48 2.21
CA GLN A 176 -2.11 -10.93 3.54
C GLN A 176 -2.83 -11.72 4.64
N LYS A 177 -2.31 -11.60 5.87
CA LYS A 177 -2.71 -12.41 7.03
C LYS A 177 -4.20 -12.36 7.36
N GLY A 178 -4.83 -11.19 7.26
CA GLY A 178 -6.25 -11.01 7.53
C GLY A 178 -7.15 -11.70 6.50
N ASN A 179 -6.77 -11.68 5.22
CA ASN A 179 -7.50 -12.43 4.20
C ASN A 179 -7.38 -13.94 4.42
N PHE A 180 -6.22 -14.43 4.86
CA PHE A 180 -6.04 -15.84 5.21
C PHE A 180 -6.87 -16.27 6.41
N TYR A 181 -7.01 -15.39 7.42
CA TYR A 181 -7.91 -15.60 8.54
C TYR A 181 -9.36 -15.74 8.06
N PHE A 182 -9.88 -14.74 7.34
CA PHE A 182 -11.26 -14.78 6.85
C PHE A 182 -11.53 -15.97 5.92
N LEU A 183 -10.56 -16.34 5.05
CA LEU A 183 -10.64 -17.56 4.24
C LEU A 183 -10.82 -18.82 5.10
N SER A 184 -10.18 -18.85 6.27
CA SER A 184 -10.24 -19.95 7.23
C SER A 184 -11.40 -19.84 8.22
N THR A 185 -12.27 -18.82 8.15
CA THR A 185 -13.39 -18.65 9.10
C THR A 185 -14.73 -18.45 8.40
N GLU A 186 -14.89 -17.43 7.57
CA GLU A 186 -16.19 -16.99 7.06
C GLU A 186 -16.88 -18.05 6.20
N PRO A 187 -16.21 -18.72 5.23
CA PRO A 187 -16.87 -19.75 4.44
C PRO A 187 -17.38 -20.93 5.27
N PHE A 188 -16.71 -21.27 6.37
CA PHE A 188 -17.16 -22.38 7.23
C PHE A 188 -18.47 -22.06 7.95
N ARG A 189 -18.72 -20.79 8.30
CA ARG A 189 -19.99 -20.34 8.89
C ARG A 189 -21.17 -20.54 7.94
N LEU A 190 -20.92 -20.44 6.63
CA LEU A 190 -21.90 -20.70 5.57
C LEU A 190 -21.99 -22.20 5.21
N GLY A 191 -21.23 -23.08 5.88
CA GLY A 191 -21.26 -24.52 5.66
C GLY A 191 -20.40 -25.03 4.49
N PHE A 192 -19.40 -24.28 4.05
CA PHE A 192 -18.34 -24.83 3.19
C PHE A 192 -17.36 -25.65 4.05
N LYS A 193 -16.77 -26.71 3.46
CA LYS A 193 -15.86 -27.65 4.15
C LYS A 193 -14.43 -27.57 3.66
N GLU A 194 -14.22 -27.24 2.39
CA GLU A 194 -12.88 -27.20 1.79
C GLU A 194 -12.72 -25.95 0.94
N LEU A 195 -11.68 -25.17 1.25
CA LEU A 195 -11.42 -23.87 0.64
C LEU A 195 -10.03 -23.89 0.03
N THR A 196 -9.91 -23.34 -1.18
CA THR A 196 -8.60 -23.04 -1.75
C THR A 196 -8.58 -21.65 -2.36
N TRP A 197 -7.51 -20.90 -2.14
CA TRP A 197 -7.23 -19.66 -2.83
C TRP A 197 -5.99 -19.81 -3.67
N ASN A 198 -6.12 -19.62 -4.98
CA ASN A 198 -5.04 -19.76 -5.95
C ASN A 198 -4.70 -18.39 -6.52
N PHE A 199 -3.43 -18.01 -6.43
CA PHE A 199 -2.95 -16.71 -6.88
C PHE A 199 -2.33 -16.81 -8.27
N PHE A 200 -2.68 -15.86 -9.14
CA PHE A 200 -1.98 -15.66 -10.41
C PHE A 200 -0.64 -14.96 -10.19
N GLU A 201 0.24 -15.07 -11.19
CA GLU A 201 1.51 -14.37 -11.21
C GLU A 201 1.33 -12.84 -11.21
N ALA A 202 2.27 -12.15 -10.54
CA ALA A 202 2.25 -10.70 -10.45
C ALA A 202 2.28 -10.06 -11.85
N SER A 203 1.53 -8.97 -12.03
CA SER A 203 1.48 -8.17 -13.27
C SER A 203 0.83 -8.83 -14.51
N HIS A 204 0.18 -9.99 -14.35
CA HIS A 204 -0.56 -10.66 -15.43
C HIS A 204 -2.10 -10.71 -15.21
N GLY A 205 -2.62 -9.87 -14.33
CA GLY A 205 -4.00 -9.90 -13.83
C GLY A 205 -5.09 -9.39 -14.79
N LYS A 206 -5.31 -10.08 -15.91
CA LYS A 206 -6.61 -10.03 -16.60
C LYS A 206 -7.32 -11.36 -16.40
N GLY A 207 -8.49 -11.33 -15.77
CA GLY A 207 -9.29 -12.51 -15.46
C GLY A 207 -10.75 -12.36 -15.88
N ALA A 208 -11.54 -13.39 -15.58
CA ALA A 208 -12.99 -13.36 -15.77
C ALA A 208 -13.68 -12.15 -15.09
N PRO A 209 -13.26 -11.69 -13.89
CA PRO A 209 -13.83 -10.50 -13.26
C PRO A 209 -13.71 -9.23 -14.12
N ASP A 210 -12.62 -9.06 -14.89
CA ASP A 210 -12.45 -7.91 -15.78
C ASP A 210 -13.47 -7.89 -16.92
N GLY A 211 -13.91 -9.06 -17.39
CA GLY A 211 -14.96 -9.19 -18.39
C GLY A 211 -16.32 -8.73 -17.87
N ILE A 212 -16.67 -9.16 -16.66
CA ILE A 212 -17.90 -8.74 -15.96
C ILE A 212 -17.84 -7.25 -15.67
N GLY A 213 -16.77 -6.78 -15.02
CA GLY A 213 -16.56 -5.38 -14.71
C GLY A 213 -16.53 -4.48 -15.94
N GLY A 214 -15.90 -4.93 -17.03
CA GLY A 214 -15.91 -4.21 -18.31
C GLY A 214 -17.31 -4.10 -18.93
N THR A 215 -18.15 -5.13 -18.76
CA THR A 215 -19.54 -5.10 -19.23
C THR A 215 -20.38 -4.10 -18.43
N LEU A 216 -20.25 -4.11 -17.10
CA LEU A 216 -20.95 -3.16 -16.23
C LEU A 216 -20.49 -1.72 -16.47
N LYS A 217 -19.18 -1.48 -16.62
CA LYS A 217 -18.61 -0.17 -16.95
C LYS A 217 -19.15 0.38 -18.27
N ARG A 218 -19.15 -0.43 -19.34
CA ARG A 218 -19.72 -0.02 -20.64
C ARG A 218 -21.21 0.32 -20.55
N SER A 219 -21.96 -0.44 -19.74
CA SER A 219 -23.37 -0.17 -19.49
C SER A 219 -23.58 1.15 -18.73
N ALA A 220 -22.77 1.41 -17.70
CA ALA A 220 -22.77 2.68 -16.97
C ALA A 220 -22.41 3.86 -17.89
N ASP A 221 -21.34 3.73 -18.69
CA ASP A 221 -20.94 4.75 -19.68
C ASP A 221 -22.07 5.04 -20.68
N ARG A 222 -22.84 4.02 -21.08
CA ARG A 222 -23.98 4.19 -21.98
C ARG A 222 -25.11 4.98 -21.31
N ILE A 223 -25.40 4.70 -20.05
CA ILE A 223 -26.40 5.45 -19.28
C ILE A 223 -26.01 6.93 -19.20
N VAL A 224 -24.76 7.23 -18.84
CA VAL A 224 -24.24 8.60 -18.79
C VAL A 224 -24.30 9.29 -20.15
N ARG A 225 -23.90 8.59 -21.23
CA ARG A 225 -23.99 9.11 -22.61
C ARG A 225 -25.42 9.43 -23.06
N LEU A 226 -26.44 8.81 -22.47
CA LEU A 226 -27.85 9.09 -22.78
C LEU A 226 -28.42 10.25 -21.95
N GLY A 227 -27.57 10.97 -21.20
CA GLY A 227 -27.94 12.17 -20.44
C GLY A 227 -28.41 11.90 -19.02
N GLU A 228 -28.13 10.71 -18.48
CA GLU A 228 -28.49 10.32 -17.13
C GLU A 228 -27.29 10.35 -16.17
N ASP A 229 -27.44 10.97 -15.00
CA ASP A 229 -26.35 11.03 -14.01
C ASP A 229 -26.23 9.75 -13.15
N VAL A 230 -25.01 9.49 -12.66
CA VAL A 230 -24.67 8.42 -11.72
C VAL A 230 -23.76 8.97 -10.62
N PRO A 231 -24.32 9.65 -9.61
CA PRO A 231 -23.54 10.37 -8.59
C PRO A 231 -22.97 9.46 -7.48
N ASP A 232 -23.58 8.29 -7.27
CA ASP A 232 -23.26 7.40 -6.15
C ASP A 232 -23.42 5.91 -6.50
N ALA A 233 -22.95 5.04 -5.60
CA ALA A 233 -22.96 3.59 -5.78
C ALA A 233 -24.39 3.01 -5.82
N ILE A 234 -25.32 3.54 -5.02
CA ILE A 234 -26.71 3.03 -4.97
C ILE A 234 -27.47 3.36 -6.26
N THR A 235 -27.22 4.54 -6.84
CA THR A 235 -27.77 4.96 -8.12
C THR A 235 -27.20 4.13 -9.25
N LEU A 236 -25.88 3.87 -9.24
CA LEU A 236 -25.24 2.95 -10.19
C LEU A 236 -25.89 1.57 -10.13
N PHE A 237 -26.03 1.01 -8.93
CA PHE A 237 -26.66 -0.30 -8.72
C PHE A 237 -28.09 -0.37 -9.27
N LYS A 238 -28.95 0.59 -8.89
CA LYS A 238 -30.35 0.64 -9.34
C LYS A 238 -30.46 0.73 -10.86
N LYS A 239 -29.64 1.58 -11.49
CA LYS A 239 -29.64 1.78 -12.94
C LYS A 239 -29.13 0.55 -13.68
N LEU A 240 -28.06 -0.08 -13.20
CA LEU A 240 -27.55 -1.33 -13.80
C LEU A 240 -28.53 -2.49 -13.63
N LYS A 241 -29.19 -2.60 -12.47
CA LYS A 241 -30.19 -3.64 -12.20
C LYS A 241 -31.41 -3.55 -13.13
N ARG A 242 -31.83 -2.34 -13.50
CA ARG A 242 -32.90 -2.09 -14.49
C ARG A 242 -32.58 -2.56 -15.91
N LEU A 243 -31.31 -2.81 -16.24
CA LEU A 243 -30.93 -3.31 -17.56
C LEU A 243 -31.20 -4.81 -17.74
N GLU A 244 -31.61 -5.51 -16.67
CA GLU A 244 -31.95 -6.94 -16.68
C GLU A 244 -30.89 -7.82 -17.36
N SER A 245 -29.62 -7.52 -17.04
CA SER A 245 -28.51 -8.31 -17.58
C SER A 245 -28.43 -9.69 -16.95
N THR A 246 -27.71 -10.61 -17.59
CA THR A 246 -27.41 -11.93 -17.01
C THR A 246 -26.47 -11.87 -15.79
N VAL A 247 -25.88 -10.71 -15.50
CA VAL A 247 -25.02 -10.49 -14.34
C VAL A 247 -25.90 -10.20 -13.13
N GLU A 248 -25.85 -11.09 -12.14
CA GLU A 248 -26.47 -10.85 -10.83
C GLU A 248 -25.70 -9.76 -10.09
N LEU A 249 -26.42 -8.77 -9.55
CA LEU A 249 -25.84 -7.63 -8.85
C LEU A 249 -26.34 -7.61 -7.40
N PHE A 250 -25.40 -7.40 -6.49
CA PHE A 250 -25.66 -7.14 -5.08
C PHE A 250 -25.19 -5.72 -4.75
N PHE A 251 -25.95 -5.03 -3.90
CA PHE A 251 -25.53 -3.77 -3.31
C PHE A 251 -25.05 -4.10 -1.90
N VAL A 252 -23.86 -3.62 -1.56
CA VAL A 252 -23.29 -3.72 -0.21
C VAL A 252 -23.13 -2.31 0.32
N SER A 253 -23.77 -2.02 1.45
CA SER A 253 -23.74 -0.70 2.07
C SER A 253 -22.48 -0.50 2.92
N GLU A 254 -22.20 0.74 3.31
CA GLU A 254 -21.07 1.05 4.19
C GLU A 254 -21.27 0.41 5.56
N GLU A 255 -22.50 0.41 6.07
CA GLU A 255 -22.85 -0.22 7.34
C GLU A 255 -22.60 -1.74 7.31
N GLU A 256 -22.83 -2.41 6.18
CA GLU A 256 -22.53 -3.84 6.02
C GLU A 256 -21.02 -4.13 5.98
N VAL A 257 -20.21 -3.18 5.50
CA VAL A 257 -18.74 -3.26 5.53
C VAL A 257 -18.22 -3.03 6.94
N GLU A 258 -18.75 -2.04 7.66
CA GLU A 258 -18.39 -1.70 9.04
C GLU A 258 -18.83 -2.77 10.05
N ALA A 259 -19.97 -3.43 9.81
CA ALA A 259 -20.47 -4.51 10.66
C ALA A 259 -19.56 -5.76 10.66
N LYS A 260 -18.62 -5.86 9.71
CA LYS A 260 -17.66 -6.97 9.69
C LYS A 260 -16.68 -6.85 10.84
N THR A 261 -16.66 -7.89 11.66
CA THR A 261 -15.71 -8.00 12.78
C THR A 261 -14.28 -7.78 12.30
N GLU A 262 -13.58 -6.91 13.01
CA GLU A 262 -12.17 -6.65 12.72
C GLU A 262 -11.35 -7.93 12.78
N VAL A 263 -10.31 -7.97 11.94
CA VAL A 263 -9.35 -9.06 11.96
C VAL A 263 -8.62 -9.03 13.31
N PRO A 264 -8.61 -10.14 14.06
CA PRO A 264 -7.87 -10.20 15.33
C PRO A 264 -6.37 -9.97 15.11
N ALA A 265 -5.62 -9.78 16.19
CA ALA A 265 -4.17 -9.70 16.09
C ALA A 265 -3.60 -11.03 15.53
N LEU A 266 -3.07 -10.97 14.31
CA LEU A 266 -2.51 -12.13 13.61
C LEU A 266 -1.00 -12.00 13.41
N THR A 267 -0.28 -13.12 13.54
CA THR A 267 1.13 -13.21 13.19
C THR A 267 1.31 -13.28 11.67
N PRO A 268 2.18 -12.45 11.06
CA PRO A 268 2.49 -12.56 9.64
C PRO A 268 3.13 -13.92 9.30
N ILE A 269 2.67 -14.54 8.22
CA ILE A 269 3.22 -15.82 7.76
C ILE A 269 4.44 -15.55 6.88
N LYS A 270 5.60 -16.09 7.27
CA LYS A 270 6.84 -15.94 6.51
C LYS A 270 6.68 -16.53 5.10
N GLY A 271 7.16 -15.80 4.10
CA GLY A 271 7.06 -16.24 2.70
C GLY A 271 5.70 -16.01 2.04
N THR A 272 4.79 -15.24 2.65
CA THR A 272 3.45 -14.91 2.08
C THR A 272 3.48 -14.55 0.60
N MET A 273 4.44 -13.73 0.17
CA MET A 273 4.52 -13.30 -1.23
C MET A 273 4.81 -14.43 -2.23
N ARG A 274 5.50 -15.49 -1.80
CA ARG A 274 5.84 -16.66 -2.62
C ARG A 274 4.69 -17.65 -2.76
N MET A 275 3.64 -17.53 -1.94
CA MET A 275 2.52 -18.46 -1.94
C MET A 275 1.71 -18.32 -3.23
N HIS A 276 1.43 -19.43 -3.90
CA HIS A 276 0.51 -19.48 -5.04
C HIS A 276 -0.76 -20.27 -4.73
N GLN A 277 -0.77 -21.03 -3.64
CA GLN A 277 -1.95 -21.73 -3.19
C GLN A 277 -2.03 -21.73 -1.68
N VAL A 278 -3.19 -21.35 -1.16
CA VAL A 278 -3.58 -21.44 0.24
C VAL A 278 -4.81 -22.36 0.31
N ILE A 279 -4.82 -23.28 1.27
CA ILE A 279 -5.84 -24.31 1.45
C ILE A 279 -6.32 -24.22 2.89
N SER A 280 -7.63 -24.29 3.13
CA SER A 280 -8.19 -24.44 4.46
C SER A 280 -9.22 -25.57 4.44
N VAL A 281 -9.05 -26.53 5.34
CA VAL A 281 -9.96 -27.67 5.55
C VAL A 281 -10.50 -27.71 6.98
N LEU A 282 -9.95 -26.86 7.84
CA LEU A 282 -10.28 -26.75 9.25
C LEU A 282 -10.26 -25.27 9.63
N PRO A 283 -11.27 -24.77 10.37
CA PRO A 283 -11.29 -23.37 10.76
C PRO A 283 -10.03 -22.91 11.48
N GLY A 284 -9.56 -21.71 11.17
CA GLY A 284 -8.34 -21.11 11.75
C GLY A 284 -7.01 -21.76 11.32
N HIS A 285 -7.06 -22.80 10.47
CA HIS A 285 -5.89 -23.50 9.98
C HIS A 285 -5.78 -23.35 8.46
N ILE A 286 -4.57 -23.04 8.00
CA ILE A 286 -4.26 -23.04 6.58
C ILE A 286 -3.07 -23.94 6.30
N LYS A 287 -3.07 -24.48 5.08
CA LYS A 287 -1.90 -25.04 4.43
C LYS A 287 -1.56 -24.16 3.24
N TYR A 288 -0.29 -24.04 2.89
CA TYR A 288 0.12 -23.20 1.78
C TYR A 288 1.36 -23.76 1.09
N ARG A 289 1.53 -23.40 -0.18
CA ARG A 289 2.67 -23.85 -0.99
C ARG A 289 3.06 -22.79 -2.02
N ASP A 290 4.31 -22.88 -2.47
CA ASP A 290 4.90 -21.94 -3.42
C ASP A 290 4.35 -22.13 -4.84
N ILE A 291 3.83 -23.31 -5.18
CA ILE A 291 3.27 -23.63 -6.52
C ILE A 291 1.95 -24.37 -6.32
N SER A 292 0.86 -23.89 -6.93
CA SER A 292 -0.45 -24.53 -6.84
C SER A 292 -0.45 -25.96 -7.37
N CYS A 293 -1.02 -26.89 -6.60
CA CYS A 293 -1.15 -28.29 -7.01
C CYS A 293 -2.63 -28.68 -7.18
N PHE A 294 -2.90 -29.50 -8.19
CA PHE A 294 -4.23 -30.05 -8.49
C PHE A 294 -4.20 -31.56 -8.79
N CYS A 295 -3.14 -32.27 -8.39
CA CYS A 295 -2.99 -33.70 -8.69
C CYS A 295 -4.11 -34.55 -8.08
N GLN A 296 -4.66 -34.13 -6.93
CA GLN A 296 -5.75 -34.81 -6.22
C GLN A 296 -7.13 -34.19 -6.48
N ARG A 297 -7.32 -33.47 -7.60
CA ARG A 297 -8.60 -32.80 -7.90
C ARG A 297 -9.83 -33.72 -7.89
N GLN A 298 -9.63 -35.03 -8.06
CA GLN A 298 -10.69 -36.04 -8.07
C GLN A 298 -10.83 -36.78 -6.73
N ASP A 299 -9.84 -36.70 -5.85
CA ASP A 299 -9.68 -37.62 -4.71
C ASP A 299 -9.92 -36.95 -3.35
N GLY A 300 -10.24 -35.65 -3.32
CA GLY A 300 -10.56 -34.93 -2.08
C GLY A 300 -9.92 -33.53 -2.00
N PRO A 301 -9.56 -33.06 -0.80
CA PRO A 301 -8.93 -31.77 -0.60
C PRO A 301 -7.62 -31.63 -1.40
N LEU A 302 -7.31 -30.43 -1.87
CA LEU A 302 -6.08 -30.16 -2.62
C LEU A 302 -4.83 -30.05 -1.71
N ASP A 303 -4.69 -30.94 -0.72
CA ASP A 303 -3.68 -30.88 0.33
C ASP A 303 -2.58 -31.97 0.23
N CYS A 304 -2.37 -32.51 -0.97
CA CYS A 304 -1.21 -33.35 -1.29
C CYS A 304 0.14 -32.74 -0.85
N ALA A 305 1.15 -33.58 -0.60
CA ALA A 305 2.49 -33.14 -0.20
C ALA A 305 3.33 -32.46 -1.32
N CYS A 306 2.82 -32.33 -2.55
CA CYS A 306 3.56 -31.75 -3.68
C CYS A 306 4.02 -30.30 -3.40
N PHE A 307 5.15 -29.91 -4.00
CA PHE A 307 5.65 -28.52 -3.96
C PHE A 307 5.81 -27.92 -2.55
N ASP A 308 6.28 -28.74 -1.59
CA ASP A 308 6.63 -28.29 -0.23
C ASP A 308 5.45 -27.65 0.51
N LEU A 309 4.37 -28.44 0.70
CA LEU A 309 3.20 -28.02 1.45
C LEU A 309 3.56 -27.72 2.90
N LYS A 310 3.30 -26.48 3.31
CA LYS A 310 3.51 -25.97 4.66
C LYS A 310 2.18 -25.80 5.37
N VAL A 311 2.23 -25.79 6.70
CA VAL A 311 1.07 -25.55 7.56
C VAL A 311 1.31 -24.27 8.35
N ALA A 312 0.25 -23.47 8.53
CA ALA A 312 0.23 -22.34 9.43
C ALA A 312 -1.11 -22.24 10.14
N THR A 313 -1.07 -21.78 11.37
CA THR A 313 -2.26 -21.46 12.14
C THR A 313 -2.53 -19.97 11.99
N VAL A 314 -3.72 -19.64 11.50
CA VAL A 314 -4.30 -18.29 11.44
C VAL A 314 -5.47 -18.26 12.42
N ASN A 315 -5.20 -18.68 13.65
CA ASN A 315 -6.09 -18.35 14.73
C ASN A 315 -5.89 -16.87 15.00
N GLY A 316 -6.99 -16.12 15.04
CA GLY A 316 -6.99 -15.00 15.93
C GLY A 316 -6.57 -15.54 17.27
N VAL A 317 -5.46 -15.05 17.81
CA VAL A 317 -5.41 -14.98 19.26
C VAL A 317 -6.71 -14.26 19.62
N PRO A 318 -7.61 -14.84 20.42
CA PRO A 318 -8.65 -14.03 21.01
C PRO A 318 -7.88 -12.89 21.66
N VAL A 319 -7.99 -11.69 21.11
CA VAL A 319 -7.82 -10.52 21.95
C VAL A 319 -9.06 -10.60 22.81
N THR A 320 -9.00 -11.43 23.85
CA THR A 320 -9.64 -11.10 25.10
C THR A 320 -9.31 -9.62 25.28
N PRO A 321 -10.28 -8.70 25.43
CA PRO A 321 -9.95 -7.42 26.05
C PRO A 321 -9.10 -7.81 27.26
N PRO A 322 -7.88 -7.25 27.38
CA PRO A 322 -6.78 -7.85 28.14
C PRO A 322 -7.40 -8.51 29.34
N ASN A 323 -7.33 -9.84 29.38
CA ASN A 323 -8.00 -10.59 30.43
C ASN A 323 -7.58 -9.88 31.71
N GLN A 324 -8.54 -9.31 32.43
CA GLN A 324 -8.29 -8.50 33.62
C GLN A 324 -7.67 -9.35 34.75
N ASN A 325 -7.10 -10.52 34.44
CA ASN A 325 -6.49 -11.49 35.34
C ASN A 325 -5.52 -12.46 34.61
N GLU A 326 -4.72 -12.00 33.65
CA GLU A 326 -3.29 -12.30 33.79
C GLU A 326 -2.67 -10.98 34.16
N GLU A 327 -2.48 -10.78 35.47
CA GLU A 327 -1.78 -9.63 36.02
C GLU A 327 -0.52 -9.43 35.18
N ASN A 328 -0.46 -8.35 34.39
CA ASN A 328 0.84 -7.79 34.08
C ASN A 328 1.36 -7.38 35.46
N PRO A 329 2.29 -8.14 36.08
CA PRO A 329 2.69 -7.88 37.47
C PRO A 329 3.34 -6.49 37.59
N TRP A 330 3.61 -5.84 36.47
CA TRP A 330 4.29 -4.58 36.34
C TRP A 330 3.40 -3.45 35.79
N ARG A 331 2.15 -3.68 35.37
CA ARG A 331 1.22 -2.58 35.05
C ARG A 331 0.24 -2.39 36.21
N PRO A 332 0.26 -1.23 36.88
CA PRO A 332 -0.70 -0.95 37.94
C PRO A 332 -2.11 -0.81 37.35
N ALA A 333 -3.13 -1.06 38.17
CA ALA A 333 -4.53 -0.94 37.77
C ALA A 333 -4.94 0.52 37.48
N ALA A 334 -4.24 1.47 38.10
CA ALA A 334 -4.34 2.91 37.85
C ALA A 334 -3.00 3.59 38.16
N VAL A 335 -2.67 4.66 37.45
CA VAL A 335 -1.52 5.53 37.76
C VAL A 335 -1.99 6.79 38.47
N ASP A 336 -1.45 7.02 39.66
CA ASP A 336 -1.71 8.21 40.46
C ASP A 336 -0.40 8.92 40.84
N SER A 337 -0.53 10.00 41.61
CA SER A 337 0.61 10.80 42.07
C SER A 337 1.65 10.03 42.91
N THR A 338 1.35 8.82 43.40
CA THR A 338 2.32 7.98 44.12
C THR A 338 3.39 7.37 43.19
N HIS A 339 3.14 7.38 41.87
CA HIS A 339 4.03 6.84 40.85
C HIS A 339 5.03 7.87 40.29
N ILE A 340 4.92 9.14 40.70
CA ILE A 340 5.85 10.19 40.30
C ILE A 340 7.27 9.85 40.76
N GLY A 341 8.23 9.94 39.85
CA GLY A 341 9.61 9.50 40.03
C GLY A 341 9.85 8.01 39.72
N GLY A 342 8.79 7.24 39.48
CA GLY A 342 8.85 5.85 39.05
C GLY A 342 9.29 5.69 37.59
N TRP A 343 9.89 4.54 37.27
CA TRP A 343 10.30 4.22 35.91
C TRP A 343 9.20 3.45 35.18
N CYS A 344 9.00 3.79 33.91
CA CYS A 344 7.94 3.24 33.09
C CYS A 344 8.38 3.01 31.64
N VAL A 345 7.51 2.36 30.86
CA VAL A 345 7.68 2.21 29.42
C VAL A 345 6.40 2.69 28.72
N ILE A 346 6.57 3.64 27.80
CA ILE A 346 5.50 4.20 26.98
C ILE A 346 5.53 3.59 25.58
N LYS A 347 4.35 3.31 25.00
CA LYS A 347 4.20 2.99 23.58
C LYS A 347 3.68 4.20 22.81
N TYR A 348 4.41 4.60 21.77
CA TYR A 348 4.03 5.71 20.90
C TYR A 348 4.38 5.37 19.44
N ASP A 349 3.43 5.50 18.50
CA ASP A 349 3.59 5.20 17.07
C ASP A 349 4.32 3.88 16.77
N ASP A 350 3.92 2.82 17.50
CA ASP A 350 4.47 1.46 17.45
C ASP A 350 5.90 1.26 17.99
N ASP A 351 6.55 2.32 18.48
CA ASP A 351 7.82 2.25 19.19
C ASP A 351 7.62 2.31 20.72
N VAL A 352 8.62 1.83 21.46
CA VAL A 352 8.60 1.83 22.93
C VAL A 352 9.74 2.64 23.53
N TYR A 353 9.37 3.45 24.52
CA TYR A 353 10.21 4.47 25.12
C TYR A 353 10.24 4.30 26.63
N PRO A 354 11.31 3.71 27.20
CA PRO A 354 11.49 3.68 28.64
C PRO A 354 11.77 5.09 29.17
N GLY A 355 11.20 5.44 30.31
CA GLY A 355 11.28 6.79 30.86
C GLY A 355 10.99 6.87 32.35
N ILE A 356 10.93 8.08 32.87
CA ILE A 356 10.59 8.40 34.27
C ILE A 356 9.30 9.23 34.27
N ILE A 357 8.35 8.85 35.12
CA ILE A 357 7.12 9.63 35.35
C ILE A 357 7.49 10.90 36.11
N MET A 358 7.23 12.05 35.50
CA MET A 358 7.53 13.36 36.04
C MET A 358 6.32 13.98 36.74
N ASP A 359 5.11 13.73 36.22
CA ASP A 359 3.86 14.25 36.75
C ASP A 359 2.66 13.38 36.32
N VAL A 360 1.54 13.50 37.03
CA VAL A 360 0.28 12.80 36.75
C VAL A 360 -0.88 13.77 36.96
N GLU A 361 -1.68 13.99 35.91
CA GLU A 361 -2.83 14.90 35.93
C GLU A 361 -4.03 14.22 35.26
N GLY A 362 -5.06 13.88 36.05
CA GLY A 362 -6.20 13.09 35.58
C GLY A 362 -5.75 11.74 35.01
N ASP A 363 -6.20 11.42 33.79
CA ASP A 363 -5.86 10.18 33.08
C ASP A 363 -4.61 10.34 32.17
N SER A 364 -3.83 11.39 32.39
CA SER A 364 -2.61 11.70 31.63
C SER A 364 -1.37 11.68 32.51
N ILE A 365 -0.28 11.14 31.96
CA ILE A 365 1.01 11.02 32.62
C ILE A 365 2.08 11.77 31.84
N GLN A 366 2.85 12.62 32.53
CA GLN A 366 4.00 13.28 31.94
C GLN A 366 5.22 12.39 32.13
N VAL A 367 5.88 12.00 31.05
CA VAL A 367 7.04 11.10 31.11
C VAL A 367 8.23 11.71 30.40
N LYS A 368 9.38 11.64 31.06
CA LYS A 368 10.68 11.95 30.48
C LYS A 368 11.25 10.68 29.83
N CYS A 369 11.35 10.65 28.51
CA CYS A 369 11.65 9.45 27.72
C CYS A 369 13.13 9.34 27.31
N MET A 370 13.62 8.09 27.26
CA MET A 370 14.93 7.73 26.70
C MET A 370 14.78 7.14 25.31
N HIS A 371 15.79 7.36 24.48
CA HIS A 371 15.82 6.88 23.10
C HIS A 371 16.69 5.63 22.97
N ARG A 372 16.30 4.74 22.06
CA ARG A 372 17.02 3.49 21.80
C ARG A 372 18.28 3.76 20.97
N ASN A 373 19.40 3.14 21.35
CA ASN A 373 20.70 3.22 20.67
C ASN A 373 21.37 1.82 20.62
N GLY A 374 20.60 0.83 20.17
CA GLY A 374 21.02 -0.56 20.02
C GLY A 374 20.05 -1.56 20.65
N VAL A 375 20.49 -2.82 20.72
CA VAL A 375 19.75 -3.90 21.41
C VAL A 375 19.86 -3.68 22.91
N ASN A 376 18.72 -3.53 23.59
CA ASN A 376 18.62 -3.24 25.03
C ASN A 376 19.57 -2.12 25.51
N LYS A 377 19.68 -1.02 24.75
CA LYS A 377 20.55 0.11 25.07
C LYS A 377 19.83 1.42 24.81
N TYR A 378 19.82 2.28 25.81
CA TYR A 378 19.06 3.52 25.81
C TYR A 378 19.92 4.70 26.26
N PHE A 379 19.55 5.91 25.86
CA PHE A 379 20.22 7.14 26.27
C PHE A 379 19.21 8.27 26.44
N TRP A 380 19.56 9.24 27.29
CA TRP A 380 18.81 10.48 27.41
C TRP A 380 19.13 11.40 26.22
N PRO A 381 18.12 11.85 25.45
CA PRO A 381 18.34 12.79 24.36
C PRO A 381 18.94 14.11 24.88
N ARG A 382 19.82 14.71 24.07
CA ARG A 382 20.53 15.97 24.37
C ARG A 382 20.66 16.80 23.08
N PRO A 383 20.67 18.14 23.17
CA PRO A 383 20.69 18.96 24.39
C PRO A 383 19.33 19.15 25.05
N ARG A 384 18.24 18.82 24.36
CA ARG A 384 16.87 18.96 24.86
C ARG A 384 16.39 17.64 25.44
N GLU A 385 15.76 17.72 26.61
CA GLU A 385 15.10 16.57 27.23
C GLU A 385 13.81 16.26 26.47
N ASP A 386 13.50 14.99 26.33
CA ASP A 386 12.25 14.51 25.73
C ASP A 386 11.25 14.27 26.87
N VAL A 387 10.37 15.25 27.08
CA VAL A 387 9.33 15.23 28.12
C VAL A 387 8.01 15.54 27.43
N SER A 388 7.05 14.63 27.54
CA SER A 388 5.72 14.79 26.95
C SER A 388 4.65 14.19 27.84
N TRP A 389 3.40 14.62 27.62
CA TRP A 389 2.21 14.02 28.19
C TRP A 389 1.74 12.86 27.31
N TYR A 390 1.34 11.77 27.97
CA TYR A 390 0.82 10.55 27.35
C TYR A 390 -0.47 10.15 28.05
N ALA A 391 -1.41 9.56 27.31
CA ALA A 391 -2.59 8.95 27.91
C ALA A 391 -2.21 7.70 28.71
N GLU A 392 -2.94 7.39 29.78
CA GLU A 392 -2.69 6.20 30.60
C GLU A 392 -2.71 4.89 29.79
N GLU A 393 -3.48 4.82 28.70
CA GLU A 393 -3.50 3.63 27.83
C GLU A 393 -2.14 3.36 27.16
N GLN A 394 -1.34 4.41 26.94
CA GLN A 394 -0.03 4.35 26.31
C GLN A 394 1.06 3.86 27.26
N LEU A 395 0.78 3.78 28.57
CA LEU A 395 1.66 3.15 29.54
C LEU A 395 1.59 1.63 29.42
N LEU A 396 2.71 1.01 29.07
CA LEU A 396 2.79 -0.46 28.98
C LEU A 396 2.99 -1.12 30.34
N CYS A 397 3.97 -0.63 31.11
CA CYS A 397 4.28 -1.12 32.45
C CYS A 397 5.23 -0.17 33.18
N LEU A 398 5.30 -0.34 34.50
CA LEU A 398 6.38 0.13 35.36
C LEU A 398 7.56 -0.84 35.26
N ILE A 399 8.77 -0.31 35.40
CA ILE A 399 9.98 -1.10 35.33
C ILE A 399 10.92 -0.74 36.48
N PRO A 400 11.84 -1.63 36.87
CA PRO A 400 12.94 -1.25 37.74
C PRO A 400 13.83 -0.19 37.07
N GLU A 401 14.57 0.56 37.89
CA GLU A 401 15.54 1.53 37.39
C GLU A 401 16.56 0.87 36.43
N PRO A 402 16.71 1.38 35.19
CA PRO A 402 17.66 0.88 34.22
C PRO A 402 19.12 0.98 34.72
N LYS A 403 19.91 -0.06 34.45
CA LYS A 403 21.32 -0.11 34.89
C LYS A 403 22.19 0.73 33.96
N ALA A 404 23.01 1.61 34.53
CA ALA A 404 24.00 2.36 33.76
C ALA A 404 25.03 1.41 33.13
N LEU A 405 25.17 1.46 31.81
CA LEU A 405 26.24 0.79 31.08
C LEU A 405 27.51 1.65 31.04
N ASN A 406 27.33 2.96 30.87
CA ASN A 406 28.38 3.97 30.88
C ASN A 406 27.75 5.34 31.17
N LYS A 407 28.56 6.42 31.16
CA LYS A 407 28.09 7.79 31.44
C LYS A 407 26.95 8.29 30.53
N ARG A 408 26.70 7.66 29.38
CA ARG A 408 25.75 8.11 28.35
C ARG A 408 24.75 7.04 27.93
N SER A 409 24.79 5.84 28.52
CA SER A 409 23.89 4.77 28.12
C SER A 409 23.48 3.91 29.30
N VAL A 410 22.23 3.50 29.28
CA VAL A 410 21.63 2.59 30.25
C VAL A 410 21.06 1.37 29.53
N GLN A 411 20.78 0.31 30.27
CA GLN A 411 20.14 -0.91 29.79
C GLN A 411 19.01 -1.32 30.74
N LEU A 412 17.96 -1.91 30.18
CA LEU A 412 16.92 -2.53 30.98
C LEU A 412 17.43 -3.87 31.52
N GLU A 413 16.86 -4.32 32.63
CA GLU A 413 17.12 -5.66 33.12
C GLU A 413 16.74 -6.72 32.07
N LYS A 414 17.50 -7.82 32.00
CA LYS A 414 17.32 -8.85 30.96
C LYS A 414 15.90 -9.43 30.92
N LEU A 415 15.26 -9.58 32.09
CA LEU A 415 13.89 -10.09 32.18
C LEU A 415 12.88 -9.07 31.65
N THR A 416 13.00 -7.80 32.08
CA THR A 416 12.19 -6.70 31.56
C THR A 416 12.36 -6.52 30.06
N TRP A 417 13.60 -6.55 29.55
CA TRP A 417 13.87 -6.47 28.12
C TRP A 417 13.23 -7.61 27.33
N LYS A 418 13.41 -8.87 27.77
CA LYS A 418 12.77 -10.03 27.13
C LYS A 418 11.25 -9.95 27.16
N TYR A 419 10.68 -9.45 28.24
CA TYR A 419 9.25 -9.22 28.34
C TYR A 419 8.80 -8.19 27.30
N LEU A 420 9.47 -7.05 27.19
CA LEU A 420 9.10 -6.04 26.20
C LEU A 420 9.30 -6.53 24.76
N GLU A 421 10.38 -7.27 24.49
CA GLU A 421 10.67 -7.86 23.17
C GLU A 421 9.70 -8.97 22.76
N ASN A 422 9.11 -9.70 23.71
CA ASN A 422 8.13 -10.73 23.40
C ASN A 422 6.71 -10.18 23.24
N ASN A 423 6.40 -9.03 23.85
CA ASN A 423 5.04 -8.52 23.96
C ASN A 423 4.80 -7.21 23.18
N PHE A 424 5.82 -6.38 22.96
CA PHE A 424 5.64 -5.00 22.49
C PHE A 424 6.66 -4.48 21.46
N MET A 425 7.82 -5.13 21.26
CA MET A 425 8.82 -4.78 20.24
C MET A 425 8.99 -5.90 19.22
#